data_AF-Q31I12-F1
#
_entry.id   AF-Q31I12-F1
#
_cell.length_a   1.000
_cell.length_b   1.000
_cell.length_c   1.000
_cell.angle_alpha   90.00
_cell.angle_beta   90.00
_cell.angle_gamma   90.00
#
_symmetry.space_group_name_H-M   'P 1'
#
loop_
_entity.id
_entity.type
_entity.pdbx_description
1 polymer ?
#
loop_
_entity_poly.entity_id
_entity_poly.type
_entity_poly.pdbx_seq_one_letter_code
_entity_poly.pdbx_strand_id
1 'polypeptide(L)'
;MIEDYRTHSNLAKIKIVMVETSHPGNIGAVARAMKNMGLSQLVLVNPKDFPSQVASARASGAADVLNDAKVVETLEQAVADCKLVVGASARLRKVSWPQLDVRQTAELAMETVGQEDEDNQVAILFGREDSGLSNAELDKCHYLAHIPTNPTYSSLNIAAAVQVFVYELLMATDIKSVHEAEGYRHKLASSDQMEGFYDHLYQALQDIEFLDPTKNARFMRRMRRLFNRSQLDVKEIDILRGVLTAAQRQTKQLDTYRQQASLSKEES
;
A
#
# COMPACT_ATOMS: atom_id res chain seq x y z
N MET A 1 8.52 0.87 -19.09
CA MET A 1 9.44 1.80 -18.39
C MET A 1 8.64 2.24 -17.18
N ILE A 2 9.02 1.85 -15.97
CA ILE A 2 8.21 2.24 -14.80
C ILE A 2 8.50 3.72 -14.55
N GLU A 3 7.47 4.56 -14.66
CA GLU A 3 7.59 5.98 -14.35
C GLU A 3 8.14 6.10 -12.94
N ASP A 4 9.21 6.86 -12.81
CA ASP A 4 9.71 7.26 -11.51
C ASP A 4 8.62 8.14 -10.89
N TYR A 5 7.93 7.63 -9.87
CA TYR A 5 6.83 8.35 -9.23
C TYR A 5 7.25 9.72 -8.67
N ARG A 6 8.57 9.95 -8.51
CA ARG A 6 9.17 11.27 -8.22
C ARG A 6 8.98 12.31 -9.33
N THR A 7 8.51 11.90 -10.51
CA THR A 7 8.27 12.77 -11.68
C THR A 7 6.79 12.99 -11.96
N HIS A 8 5.89 12.49 -11.11
CA HIS A 8 4.46 12.66 -11.31
C HIS A 8 4.07 14.14 -11.19
N SER A 9 3.54 14.71 -12.28
CA SER A 9 3.24 16.15 -12.40
C SER A 9 2.32 16.66 -11.28
N ASN A 10 1.34 15.85 -10.86
CA ASN A 10 0.40 16.26 -9.81
C ASN A 10 1.05 16.34 -8.41
N LEU A 11 1.93 15.40 -8.04
CA LEU A 11 2.62 15.45 -6.75
C LEU A 11 3.61 16.63 -6.69
N ALA A 12 4.17 17.02 -7.84
CA ALA A 12 5.01 18.20 -7.96
C ALA A 12 4.24 19.52 -7.73
N LYS A 13 2.91 19.53 -7.75
CA LYS A 13 2.06 20.70 -7.45
C LYS A 13 1.63 20.77 -5.96
N ILE A 14 2.09 19.83 -5.12
CA ILE A 14 1.78 19.79 -3.68
C ILE A 14 2.94 20.37 -2.88
N LYS A 15 2.66 21.43 -2.13
CA LYS A 15 3.59 22.10 -1.21
C LYS A 15 3.41 21.58 0.20
N ILE A 16 4.50 21.10 0.78
CA ILE A 16 4.60 20.88 2.23
C ILE A 16 5.16 22.15 2.84
N VAL A 17 4.35 22.83 3.67
CA VAL A 17 4.72 24.10 4.28
C VAL A 17 4.95 23.87 5.78
N MET A 18 6.16 24.16 6.26
CA MET A 18 6.49 24.06 7.68
C MET A 18 6.61 25.47 8.29
N VAL A 19 5.80 25.75 9.31
CA VAL A 19 5.73 27.06 9.95
C VAL A 19 6.55 27.09 11.24
N GLU A 20 7.55 27.96 11.27
CA GLU A 20 8.42 28.25 12.42
C GLU A 20 8.99 26.99 13.09
N THR A 21 9.46 26.04 12.28
CA THR A 21 10.04 24.80 12.80
C THR A 21 11.20 25.09 13.74
N SER A 22 11.13 24.52 14.95
CA SER A 22 12.10 24.83 16.00
C SER A 22 13.37 23.99 15.87
N HIS A 23 13.22 22.69 15.61
CA HIS A 23 14.37 21.79 15.54
C HIS A 23 14.74 21.47 14.07
N PRO A 24 15.94 21.84 13.58
CA PRO A 24 16.35 21.64 12.17
C PRO A 24 16.31 20.17 11.73
N GLY A 25 16.54 19.24 12.66
CA GLY A 25 16.40 17.80 12.41
C GLY A 25 14.99 17.40 11.92
N ASN A 26 13.93 18.10 12.33
CA ASN A 26 12.59 17.82 11.83
C ASN A 26 12.44 18.20 10.36
N ILE A 27 13.08 19.29 9.93
CA ILE A 27 13.12 19.71 8.51
C ILE A 27 13.77 18.61 7.66
N GLY A 28 14.92 18.09 8.10
CA GLY A 28 15.59 16.99 7.42
C GLY A 28 14.76 15.69 7.39
N ALA A 29 14.09 15.35 8.49
CA ALA A 29 13.21 14.18 8.54
C ALA A 29 11.98 14.32 7.62
N VAL A 30 11.41 15.52 7.53
CA VAL A 30 10.32 15.86 6.61
C VAL A 30 10.77 15.76 5.16
N ALA A 31 11.91 16.32 4.79
CA ALA A 31 12.47 16.21 3.44
C ALA A 31 12.67 14.74 3.03
N ARG A 32 13.15 13.90 3.96
CA ARG A 32 13.26 12.46 3.73
C ARG A 32 11.90 11.79 3.52
N ALA A 33 10.90 12.11 4.34
CA ALA A 33 9.55 11.59 4.20
C ALA A 33 8.93 11.96 2.85
N MET A 34 9.05 13.23 2.45
CA MET A 34 8.58 13.74 1.16
C MET A 34 9.22 12.99 -0.01
N LYS A 35 10.56 12.89 -0.01
CA LYS A 35 11.29 12.22 -1.10
C LYS A 35 10.94 10.75 -1.24
N ASN A 36 10.73 10.05 -0.13
CA ASN A 36 10.29 8.65 -0.13
C ASN A 36 8.91 8.46 -0.79
N MET A 37 8.07 9.50 -0.80
CA MET A 37 6.71 9.46 -1.34
C MET A 37 6.56 10.25 -2.65
N GLY A 38 7.67 10.75 -3.22
CA GLY A 38 7.68 11.42 -4.52
C GLY A 38 7.38 12.92 -4.50
N LEU A 39 7.33 13.55 -3.33
CA LEU A 39 7.15 15.00 -3.21
C LEU A 39 8.50 15.73 -3.16
N SER A 40 8.53 16.94 -3.71
CA SER A 40 9.74 17.77 -3.80
C SER A 40 9.56 19.22 -3.33
N GLN A 41 8.34 19.78 -3.33
CA GLN A 41 8.13 21.18 -2.97
C GLN A 41 8.03 21.39 -1.45
N LEU A 42 9.16 21.72 -0.83
CA LEU A 42 9.24 22.10 0.58
C LEU A 42 9.27 23.64 0.70
N VAL A 43 8.41 24.20 1.53
CA VAL A 43 8.40 25.63 1.87
C VAL A 43 8.56 25.79 3.39
N LEU A 44 9.48 26.64 3.80
CA LEU A 44 9.78 26.92 5.20
C LEU A 44 9.40 28.37 5.51
N VAL A 45 8.43 28.56 6.39
CA VAL A 45 8.03 29.89 6.87
C VAL A 45 8.81 30.18 8.14
N ASN A 46 9.75 31.13 8.08
CA ASN A 46 10.53 31.61 9.21
C ASN A 46 11.14 30.47 10.10
N PRO A 47 11.88 29.50 9.52
CA PRO A 47 12.50 28.42 10.30
C PRO A 47 13.56 28.96 11.27
N LYS A 48 13.68 28.40 12.48
CA LYS A 48 14.63 28.89 13.49
C LYS A 48 16.10 28.66 13.13
N ASP A 49 16.39 27.55 12.44
CA ASP A 49 17.75 27.18 12.02
C ASP A 49 17.69 26.48 10.66
N PHE A 50 17.92 27.23 9.59
CA PHE A 50 18.02 26.72 8.22
C PHE A 50 18.77 27.70 7.31
N PRO A 51 19.69 27.25 6.44
CA PRO A 51 20.15 25.87 6.25
C PRO A 51 20.97 25.38 7.46
N SER A 52 20.88 24.08 7.77
CA SER A 52 21.50 23.49 8.97
C SER A 52 22.13 22.14 8.67
N GLN A 53 23.35 21.90 9.17
CA GLN A 53 24.02 20.59 9.04
C GLN A 53 23.21 19.46 9.71
N VAL A 54 22.46 19.77 10.76
CA VAL A 54 21.59 18.81 11.44
C VAL A 54 20.45 18.37 10.53
N ALA A 55 19.86 19.30 9.77
CA ALA A 55 18.85 18.99 8.77
C ALA A 55 19.44 18.11 7.66
N SER A 56 20.59 18.50 7.11
CA SER A 56 21.27 17.75 6.03
C SER A 56 21.63 16.33 6.46
N ALA A 57 22.19 16.15 7.67
CA ALA A 57 22.51 14.84 8.22
C ALA A 57 21.27 13.96 8.39
N ARG A 58 20.13 14.55 8.80
CA ARG A 58 18.88 13.81 9.01
C ARG A 58 18.19 13.43 7.69
N ALA A 59 18.33 14.24 6.65
CA ALA A 59 17.68 14.04 5.35
C ALA A 59 18.17 12.80 4.59
N SER A 60 19.38 12.30 4.88
CA SER A 60 19.90 11.00 4.42
C SER A 60 19.49 10.63 2.97
N GLY A 61 20.01 11.39 2.00
CA GLY A 61 19.71 11.20 0.58
C GLY A 61 18.63 12.12 0.00
N ALA A 62 17.93 12.91 0.82
CA ALA A 62 16.98 13.94 0.38
C ALA A 62 17.55 15.38 0.42
N ALA A 63 18.85 15.53 0.11
CA ALA A 63 19.52 16.83 0.12
C ALA A 63 19.01 17.78 -0.97
N ASP A 64 18.58 17.24 -2.11
CA ASP A 64 17.89 17.96 -3.18
C ASP A 64 16.63 18.68 -2.68
N VAL A 65 15.75 17.99 -1.95
CA VAL A 65 14.53 18.61 -1.39
C VAL A 65 14.89 19.76 -0.43
N LEU A 66 15.99 19.64 0.33
CA LEU A 66 16.46 20.72 1.20
C LEU A 66 17.08 21.88 0.41
N ASN A 67 17.86 21.58 -0.63
CA ASN A 67 18.53 22.60 -1.45
C ASN A 67 17.52 23.43 -2.26
N ASP A 68 16.44 22.79 -2.71
CA ASP A 68 15.36 23.42 -3.46
C ASP A 68 14.27 24.01 -2.55
N ALA A 69 14.39 23.85 -1.22
CA ALA A 69 13.41 24.35 -0.27
C ALA A 69 13.32 25.89 -0.32
N LYS A 70 12.11 26.41 -0.46
CA LYS A 70 11.86 27.85 -0.47
C LYS A 70 11.69 28.36 0.96
N VAL A 71 12.53 29.30 1.37
CA VAL A 71 12.40 29.99 2.66
C VAL A 71 11.66 31.32 2.45
N VAL A 72 10.62 31.56 3.24
CA VAL A 72 9.82 32.79 3.20
C VAL A 72 9.58 33.34 4.61
N GLU A 73 9.21 34.61 4.71
CA GLU A 73 9.03 35.28 6.01
C GLU A 73 7.63 35.08 6.58
N THR A 74 6.62 34.94 5.71
CA THR A 74 5.21 34.92 6.10
C THR A 74 4.46 33.73 5.50
N LEU A 75 3.38 33.32 6.16
CA LEU A 75 2.53 32.25 5.65
C LEU A 75 1.84 32.67 4.36
N GLU A 76 1.46 33.95 4.24
CA GLU A 76 0.85 34.53 3.05
C GLU A 76 1.73 34.33 1.80
N GLN A 77 3.05 34.51 1.93
CA GLN A 77 3.99 34.26 0.83
C GLN A 77 4.08 32.78 0.45
N ALA A 78 3.91 31.87 1.41
CA ALA A 78 3.97 30.43 1.17
C ALA A 78 2.76 29.90 0.39
N VAL A 79 1.58 30.51 0.58
CA VAL A 79 0.30 30.02 0.04
C VAL A 79 -0.31 30.92 -1.04
N ALA A 80 0.37 32.01 -1.43
CA ALA A 80 -0.19 33.03 -2.33
C ALA A 80 -0.70 32.49 -3.68
N ASP A 81 -0.08 31.44 -4.20
CA ASP A 81 -0.40 30.78 -5.47
C ASP A 81 -1.19 29.47 -5.28
N CYS A 82 -1.59 29.13 -4.04
CA CYS A 82 -2.33 27.91 -3.77
C CYS A 82 -3.84 28.10 -3.89
N LYS A 83 -4.50 27.20 -4.62
CA LYS A 83 -5.97 27.13 -4.72
C LYS A 83 -6.60 26.40 -3.54
N LEU A 84 -5.84 25.53 -2.90
CA LEU A 84 -6.25 24.80 -1.71
C LEU A 84 -5.18 24.91 -0.62
N VAL A 85 -5.58 25.32 0.58
CA VAL A 85 -4.73 25.40 1.76
C VAL A 85 -5.36 24.56 2.87
N VAL A 86 -4.63 23.57 3.35
CA VAL A 86 -5.09 22.64 4.40
C VAL A 86 -4.14 22.69 5.59
N GLY A 87 -4.66 22.95 6.78
CA GLY A 87 -3.87 22.98 8.01
C GLY A 87 -3.92 21.66 8.77
N ALA A 88 -2.78 21.03 9.04
CA ALA A 88 -2.71 19.84 9.87
C ALA A 88 -2.92 20.19 11.36
N SER A 89 -3.87 19.53 12.03
CA SER A 89 -4.19 19.75 13.44
C SER A 89 -4.58 18.45 14.16
N ALA A 90 -4.01 18.22 15.33
CA ALA A 90 -4.39 17.11 16.22
C ALA A 90 -5.56 17.46 17.16
N ARG A 91 -6.03 18.71 17.16
CA ARG A 91 -7.06 19.21 18.10
C ARG A 91 -8.33 19.60 17.36
N LEU A 92 -9.46 19.09 17.84
CA LEU A 92 -10.78 19.62 17.55
C LEU A 92 -10.91 20.99 18.26
N ARG A 93 -10.99 22.07 17.49
CA ARG A 93 -11.07 23.45 18.01
C ARG A 93 -12.53 23.86 18.24
N LYS A 94 -12.75 24.90 19.05
CA LYS A 94 -14.09 25.38 19.47
C LYS A 94 -14.89 26.04 18.35
N VAL A 95 -14.20 26.62 17.36
CA VAL A 95 -14.83 27.18 16.15
C VAL A 95 -14.87 26.07 15.11
N SER A 96 -16.02 25.93 14.43
CA SER A 96 -16.24 24.88 13.44
C SER A 96 -15.60 25.29 12.12
N TRP A 97 -14.40 24.79 11.86
CA TRP A 97 -13.87 24.71 10.50
C TRP A 97 -14.37 23.43 9.85
N PRO A 98 -14.52 23.40 8.51
CA PRO A 98 -14.60 22.15 7.77
C PRO A 98 -13.39 21.27 8.09
N GLN A 99 -13.65 20.01 8.43
CA GLN A 99 -12.61 19.05 8.80
C GLN A 99 -12.61 17.87 7.86
N LEU A 100 -11.40 17.43 7.53
CA LEU A 100 -11.12 16.24 6.75
C LEU A 100 -10.21 15.33 7.57
N ASP A 101 -10.31 14.02 7.36
CA ASP A 101 -9.19 13.16 7.71
C ASP A 101 -8.07 13.25 6.64
N VAL A 102 -6.94 12.63 6.93
CA VAL A 102 -5.77 12.65 6.04
C VAL A 102 -6.03 12.00 4.67
N ARG A 103 -6.92 11.01 4.57
CA ARG A 103 -7.26 10.35 3.31
C ARG A 103 -8.15 11.25 2.44
N GLN A 104 -9.19 11.80 3.03
CA GLN A 104 -10.06 12.78 2.37
C GLN A 104 -9.28 14.02 1.92
N THR A 105 -8.29 14.43 2.70
CA THR A 105 -7.38 15.53 2.33
C THR A 105 -6.57 15.16 1.09
N ALA A 106 -6.04 13.94 1.02
CA ALA A 106 -5.26 13.48 -0.13
C ALA A 106 -6.10 13.40 -1.41
N GLU A 107 -7.31 12.83 -1.32
CA GLU A 107 -8.27 12.76 -2.43
C GLU A 107 -8.59 14.17 -2.97
N LEU A 108 -8.95 15.10 -2.08
CA LEU A 108 -9.27 16.48 -2.46
C LEU A 108 -8.06 17.21 -3.06
N ALA A 109 -6.86 16.99 -2.50
CA ALA A 109 -5.64 17.57 -3.03
C ALA A 109 -5.35 17.07 -4.45
N MET A 110 -5.47 15.77 -4.71
CA MET A 110 -5.26 15.17 -6.02
C MET A 110 -6.32 15.62 -7.04
N GLU A 111 -7.59 15.71 -6.63
CA GLU A 111 -8.65 16.28 -7.45
C GLU A 111 -8.33 17.73 -7.85
N THR A 112 -7.86 18.55 -6.90
CA THR A 112 -7.55 19.97 -7.13
C THR A 112 -6.42 20.15 -8.15
N VAL A 113 -5.31 19.42 -8.00
CA VAL A 113 -4.14 19.54 -8.89
C VAL A 113 -4.34 18.88 -10.26
N GLY A 114 -5.30 17.95 -10.36
CA GLY A 114 -5.64 17.21 -11.58
C GLY A 114 -6.60 17.93 -12.53
N GLN A 115 -7.15 19.08 -12.13
CA GLN A 115 -7.94 19.94 -13.02
C GLN A 115 -7.05 20.53 -14.13
N GLU A 116 -7.66 20.91 -15.27
CA GLU A 116 -6.96 21.38 -16.49
C GLU A 116 -6.13 22.66 -16.30
N ASP A 117 -6.23 23.33 -15.15
CA ASP A 117 -5.41 24.51 -14.83
C ASP A 117 -4.00 24.08 -14.37
N GLU A 118 -3.01 24.41 -15.18
CA GLU A 118 -1.60 24.12 -14.90
C GLU A 118 -1.10 24.81 -13.61
N ASP A 119 -1.74 25.92 -13.20
CA ASP A 119 -1.35 26.72 -12.05
C ASP A 119 -1.98 26.26 -10.71
N ASN A 120 -2.72 25.15 -10.70
CA ASN A 120 -3.34 24.64 -9.49
C ASN A 120 -2.30 24.07 -8.51
N GLN A 121 -1.89 24.88 -7.53
CA GLN A 121 -1.04 24.46 -6.41
C GLN A 121 -1.89 24.18 -5.15
N VAL A 122 -1.44 23.22 -4.35
CA VAL A 122 -2.04 22.90 -3.04
C VAL A 122 -0.99 23.01 -1.95
N ALA A 123 -1.33 23.64 -0.82
CA ALA A 123 -0.47 23.71 0.35
C ALA A 123 -1.04 22.90 1.51
N ILE A 124 -0.18 22.06 2.13
CA ILE A 124 -0.46 21.38 3.38
C ILE A 124 0.46 21.97 4.45
N LEU A 125 -0.14 22.62 5.45
CA LEU A 125 0.56 23.36 6.49
C LEU A 125 0.80 22.51 7.72
N PHE A 126 2.02 22.54 8.22
CA PHE A 126 2.44 21.93 9.49
C PHE A 126 2.99 23.00 10.41
N GLY A 127 2.42 23.11 11.60
CA GLY A 127 2.81 24.11 12.59
C GLY A 127 4.01 23.73 13.44
N ARG A 128 4.27 24.56 14.45
CA ARG A 128 5.36 24.40 15.43
C ARG A 128 5.18 23.12 16.25
N GLU A 129 6.27 22.52 16.70
CA GLU A 129 6.25 21.23 17.42
C GLU A 129 5.42 21.25 18.71
N ASP A 130 5.52 22.32 19.50
CA ASP A 130 4.91 22.38 20.82
C ASP A 130 3.49 22.98 20.80
N SER A 131 3.21 23.87 19.84
CA SER A 131 1.99 24.69 19.82
C SER A 131 1.13 24.52 18.57
N GLY A 132 1.65 23.87 17.52
CA GLY A 132 0.99 23.73 16.23
C GLY A 132 0.85 25.06 15.49
N LEU A 133 -0.21 25.16 14.68
CA LEU A 133 -0.59 26.39 13.98
C LEU A 133 -1.31 27.35 14.93
N SER A 134 -1.02 28.64 14.81
CA SER A 134 -1.72 29.71 15.49
C SER A 134 -3.12 29.92 14.90
N ASN A 135 -4.02 30.59 15.62
CA ASN A 135 -5.36 30.86 15.07
C ASN A 135 -5.31 31.69 13.78
N ALA A 136 -4.42 32.70 13.73
CA ALA A 136 -4.23 33.51 12.52
C ALA A 136 -3.72 32.69 11.31
N GLU A 137 -2.95 31.64 11.56
CA GLU A 137 -2.51 30.70 10.52
C GLU A 137 -3.63 29.75 10.10
N LEU A 138 -4.45 29.29 11.06
CA LEU A 138 -5.64 28.48 10.79
C LEU A 138 -6.68 29.25 9.97
N ASP A 139 -6.81 30.57 10.18
CA ASP A 139 -7.71 31.45 9.42
C ASP A 139 -7.35 31.52 7.92
N LYS A 140 -6.13 31.10 7.54
CA LYS A 140 -5.70 31.00 6.13
C LYS A 140 -6.03 29.67 5.48
N CYS A 141 -6.52 28.69 6.25
CA CYS A 141 -6.82 27.36 5.76
C CYS A 141 -8.28 27.28 5.29
N HIS A 142 -8.50 26.60 4.16
CA HIS A 142 -9.85 26.22 3.72
C HIS A 142 -10.39 25.05 4.54
N TYR A 143 -9.53 24.09 4.87
CA TYR A 143 -9.86 22.90 5.67
C TYR A 143 -8.82 22.67 6.75
N LEU A 144 -9.25 22.04 7.84
CA LEU A 144 -8.34 21.43 8.81
C LEU A 144 -8.30 19.92 8.61
N ALA A 145 -7.10 19.37 8.54
CA ALA A 145 -6.89 17.94 8.40
C ALA A 145 -6.40 17.33 9.71
N HIS A 146 -6.95 16.17 10.05
CA HIS A 146 -6.50 15.41 11.20
C HIS A 146 -6.10 13.99 10.77
N ILE A 147 -5.09 13.45 11.45
CA ILE A 147 -4.77 12.02 11.35
C ILE A 147 -5.58 11.32 12.44
N PRO A 148 -6.42 10.32 12.12
CA PRO A 148 -7.07 9.52 13.14
C PRO A 148 -6.02 8.83 14.01
N THR A 149 -5.95 9.22 15.28
CA THR A 149 -5.00 8.70 16.28
C THR A 149 -5.73 8.30 17.55
N ASN A 150 -5.01 7.69 18.50
CA ASN A 150 -5.54 7.43 19.83
C ASN A 150 -6.07 8.74 20.48
N PRO A 151 -7.34 8.82 20.89
CA PRO A 151 -7.91 10.03 21.51
C PRO A 151 -7.20 10.49 22.78
N THR A 152 -6.52 9.59 23.50
CA THR A 152 -5.77 9.92 24.73
C THR A 152 -4.31 10.27 24.47
N TYR A 153 -3.81 10.07 23.24
CA TYR A 153 -2.43 10.37 22.84
C TYR A 153 -2.38 10.67 21.34
N SER A 154 -2.81 11.88 20.96
CA SER A 154 -3.01 12.28 19.56
C SER A 154 -1.89 13.12 18.96
N SER A 155 -0.90 13.52 19.76
CA SER A 155 0.20 14.35 19.29
C SER A 155 1.27 13.49 18.61
N LEU A 156 1.38 13.62 17.29
CA LEU A 156 2.43 12.99 16.50
C LEU A 156 3.64 13.93 16.41
N ASN A 157 4.84 13.35 16.34
CA ASN A 157 6.01 14.09 15.88
C ASN A 157 5.73 14.63 14.46
N ILE A 158 6.16 15.87 14.18
CA ILE A 158 5.87 16.55 12.92
C ILE A 158 6.30 15.75 11.69
N ALA A 159 7.48 15.11 11.70
CA ALA A 159 7.94 14.30 10.57
C ALA A 159 7.10 13.02 10.40
N ALA A 160 6.64 12.43 11.50
CA ALA A 160 5.71 11.29 11.46
C ALA A 160 4.34 11.70 10.92
N ALA A 161 3.82 12.88 11.31
CA ALA A 161 2.59 13.42 10.76
C ALA A 161 2.73 13.66 9.25
N VAL A 162 3.77 14.38 8.83
CA VAL A 162 4.06 14.60 7.40
C VAL A 162 4.16 13.28 6.65
N GLN A 163 4.83 12.26 7.21
CA GLN A 163 4.96 10.95 6.59
C GLN A 163 3.61 10.30 6.28
N VAL A 164 2.62 10.43 7.16
CA VAL A 164 1.25 9.91 6.92
C VAL A 164 0.56 10.70 5.80
N PHE A 165 0.65 12.03 5.81
CA PHE A 165 0.08 12.87 4.76
C PHE A 165 0.67 12.56 3.38
N VAL A 166 2.00 12.53 3.27
CA VAL A 166 2.65 12.29 1.98
C VAL A 166 2.45 10.86 1.47
N TYR A 167 2.25 9.89 2.38
CA TYR A 167 1.88 8.54 2.00
C TYR A 167 0.45 8.48 1.44
N GLU A 168 -0.54 9.06 2.11
CA GLU A 168 -1.92 9.08 1.60
C GLU A 168 -2.02 9.86 0.28
N LEU A 169 -1.23 10.94 0.10
CA LEU A 169 -1.11 11.62 -1.20
C LEU A 169 -0.63 10.70 -2.31
N LEU A 170 0.40 9.89 -2.05
CA LEU A 170 0.86 8.88 -3.02
C LEU A 170 -0.22 7.83 -3.29
N MET A 171 -0.94 7.37 -2.26
CA MET A 171 -2.03 6.39 -2.40
C MET A 171 -3.25 6.94 -3.16
N ALA A 172 -3.45 8.25 -3.15
CA ALA A 172 -4.50 8.92 -3.92
C ALA A 172 -4.13 9.11 -5.40
N THR A 173 -2.93 8.71 -5.83
CA THR A 173 -2.53 8.69 -7.24
C THR A 173 -2.82 7.33 -7.90
N ASP A 174 -2.89 7.31 -9.23
CA ASP A 174 -2.96 6.07 -10.01
C ASP A 174 -1.58 5.42 -10.26
N ILE A 175 -0.54 5.90 -9.58
CA ILE A 175 0.83 5.41 -9.73
C ILE A 175 0.91 3.96 -9.24
N LYS A 176 1.24 3.06 -10.16
CA LYS A 176 1.49 1.65 -9.81
C LYS A 176 2.83 1.52 -9.11
N SER A 177 2.82 0.89 -7.95
CA SER A 177 4.05 0.61 -7.21
C SER A 177 4.96 -0.32 -8.00
N VAL A 178 6.25 0.01 -8.09
CA VAL A 178 7.31 -0.92 -8.54
C VAL A 178 7.40 -2.18 -7.67
N HIS A 179 6.89 -2.10 -6.44
CA HIS A 179 6.81 -3.20 -5.48
C HIS A 179 5.47 -3.94 -5.52
N GLU A 180 4.56 -3.59 -6.44
CA GLU A 180 3.63 -4.60 -6.94
C GLU A 180 4.50 -5.65 -7.63
N ALA A 181 5.02 -6.58 -6.83
CA ALA A 181 5.40 -7.87 -7.35
C ALA A 181 4.22 -8.29 -8.22
N GLU A 182 4.48 -8.60 -9.49
CA GLU A 182 3.54 -9.37 -10.29
C GLU A 182 3.38 -10.72 -9.58
N GLY A 183 2.61 -10.72 -8.49
CA GLY A 183 2.55 -11.82 -7.56
C GLY A 183 2.02 -13.00 -8.33
N TYR A 184 2.86 -14.02 -8.51
CA TYR A 184 2.54 -15.34 -9.07
C TYR A 184 1.27 -15.34 -9.97
N ARG A 185 1.29 -14.57 -11.07
CA ARG A 185 0.13 -14.40 -11.96
C ARG A 185 0.09 -15.52 -13.00
N HIS A 186 -0.11 -16.75 -12.56
CA HIS A 186 -0.50 -17.81 -13.48
C HIS A 186 -2.01 -17.78 -13.71
N LYS A 187 -2.43 -18.19 -14.91
CA LYS A 187 -3.85 -18.24 -15.28
C LYS A 187 -4.56 -19.20 -14.33
N LEU A 188 -5.52 -18.68 -13.57
CA LEU A 188 -6.36 -19.49 -12.70
C LEU A 188 -7.02 -20.60 -13.51
N ALA A 189 -7.13 -21.77 -12.89
CA ALA A 189 -7.87 -22.86 -13.48
C ALA A 189 -9.34 -22.49 -13.62
N SER A 190 -9.92 -22.85 -14.77
CA SER A 190 -11.36 -22.75 -14.97
C SER A 190 -12.12 -23.71 -14.06
N SER A 191 -13.41 -23.43 -13.85
CA SER A 191 -14.31 -24.35 -13.13
C SER A 191 -14.26 -25.76 -13.73
N ASP A 192 -14.22 -25.88 -15.06
CA ASP A 192 -14.18 -27.18 -15.75
C ASP A 192 -12.89 -27.95 -15.45
N GLN A 193 -11.75 -27.26 -15.41
CA GLN A 193 -10.48 -27.88 -15.04
C GLN A 193 -10.47 -28.32 -13.57
N MET A 194 -11.05 -27.52 -12.67
CA MET A 194 -11.22 -27.88 -11.26
C MET A 194 -12.14 -29.09 -11.10
N GLU A 195 -13.26 -29.17 -11.82
CA GLU A 195 -14.16 -30.33 -11.81
C GLU A 195 -13.45 -31.58 -12.34
N GLY A 196 -12.74 -31.48 -13.47
CA GLY A 196 -11.96 -32.59 -14.00
C GLY A 196 -10.85 -33.06 -13.04
N PHE A 197 -10.25 -32.16 -12.27
CA PHE A 197 -9.35 -32.50 -11.18
C PHE A 197 -10.07 -33.24 -10.05
N TYR A 198 -11.26 -32.79 -9.63
CA TYR A 198 -12.03 -33.44 -8.57
C TYR A 198 -12.49 -34.85 -8.92
N ASP A 199 -12.89 -35.07 -10.17
CA ASP A 199 -13.26 -36.39 -10.66
C ASP A 199 -12.05 -37.32 -10.69
N HIS A 200 -10.90 -36.82 -11.15
CA HIS A 200 -9.66 -37.59 -11.13
C HIS A 200 -9.20 -37.89 -9.71
N LEU A 201 -9.28 -36.91 -8.80
CA LEU A 201 -8.99 -37.09 -7.38
C LEU A 201 -9.87 -38.17 -6.76
N TYR A 202 -11.17 -38.14 -7.05
CA TYR A 202 -12.11 -39.15 -6.57
C TYR A 202 -11.73 -40.55 -7.04
N GLN A 203 -11.51 -40.72 -8.35
CA GLN A 203 -11.14 -42.01 -8.93
C GLN A 203 -9.80 -42.52 -8.37
N ALA A 204 -8.80 -41.64 -8.28
CA ALA A 204 -7.49 -42.02 -7.77
C ALA A 204 -7.54 -42.46 -6.30
N LEU A 205 -8.34 -41.79 -5.47
CA LEU A 205 -8.52 -42.18 -4.07
C LEU A 205 -9.28 -43.51 -3.91
N GLN A 206 -10.14 -43.87 -4.87
CA GLN A 206 -10.76 -45.19 -4.92
C GLN A 206 -9.78 -46.27 -5.36
N ASP A 207 -9.01 -46.01 -6.43
CA ASP A 207 -8.05 -46.96 -6.96
C ASP A 207 -6.97 -47.34 -5.94
N ILE A 208 -6.55 -46.40 -5.09
CA ILE A 208 -5.59 -46.68 -4.01
C ILE A 208 -6.26 -47.21 -2.72
N GLU A 209 -7.55 -47.54 -2.78
CA GLU A 209 -8.36 -48.06 -1.65
C GLU A 209 -8.42 -47.13 -0.41
N PHE A 210 -8.12 -45.83 -0.58
CA PHE A 210 -8.21 -44.85 0.51
C PHE A 210 -9.66 -44.44 0.81
N LEU A 211 -10.51 -44.39 -0.22
CA LEU A 211 -11.85 -43.83 -0.13
C LEU A 211 -12.92 -44.89 -0.42
N ASP A 212 -13.80 -45.13 0.56
CA ASP A 212 -14.99 -45.97 0.40
C ASP A 212 -16.01 -45.27 -0.53
N PRO A 213 -16.37 -45.88 -1.69
CA PRO A 213 -17.35 -45.34 -2.62
C PRO A 213 -18.73 -45.08 -2.00
N THR A 214 -19.09 -45.77 -0.93
CA THR A 214 -20.39 -45.61 -0.28
C THR A 214 -20.43 -44.50 0.78
N LYS A 215 -19.26 -44.03 1.25
CA LYS A 215 -19.14 -43.06 2.37
C LYS A 215 -18.19 -41.89 2.07
N ASN A 216 -18.19 -41.39 0.83
CA ASN A 216 -17.21 -40.38 0.39
C ASN A 216 -17.70 -38.92 0.40
N ALA A 217 -19.02 -38.67 0.37
CA ALA A 217 -19.56 -37.35 0.02
C ALA A 217 -19.06 -36.20 0.92
N ARG A 218 -18.95 -36.46 2.24
CA ARG A 218 -18.44 -35.48 3.20
C ARG A 218 -16.96 -35.18 3.00
N PHE A 219 -16.16 -36.19 2.63
CA PHE A 219 -14.74 -36.04 2.36
C PHE A 219 -14.53 -35.21 1.08
N MET A 220 -15.19 -35.59 -0.03
CA MET A 220 -15.08 -34.85 -1.30
C MET A 220 -15.55 -33.41 -1.17
N ARG A 221 -16.60 -33.14 -0.39
CA ARG A 221 -17.02 -31.76 -0.08
C ARG A 221 -15.94 -30.97 0.66
N ARG A 222 -15.16 -31.60 1.54
CA ARG A 222 -14.02 -30.95 2.22
C ARG A 222 -12.84 -30.71 1.29
N MET A 223 -12.53 -31.65 0.40
CA MET A 223 -11.48 -31.49 -0.61
C MET A 223 -11.82 -30.35 -1.58
N ARG A 224 -13.06 -30.31 -2.09
CA ARG A 224 -13.54 -29.20 -2.92
C ARG A 224 -13.41 -27.85 -2.21
N ARG A 225 -13.79 -27.77 -0.94
CA ARG A 225 -13.62 -26.54 -0.14
C ARG A 225 -12.15 -26.18 0.14
N LEU A 226 -11.26 -27.17 0.19
CA LEU A 226 -9.82 -26.96 0.35
C LEU A 226 -9.23 -26.34 -0.91
N PHE A 227 -9.41 -26.98 -2.06
CA PHE A 227 -8.76 -26.54 -3.28
C PHE A 227 -9.41 -25.29 -3.90
N ASN A 228 -10.73 -25.09 -3.74
CA ASN A 228 -11.38 -23.86 -4.21
C ASN A 228 -10.86 -22.60 -3.50
N ARG A 229 -10.56 -22.65 -2.20
CA ARG A 229 -10.03 -21.48 -1.48
C ARG A 229 -8.55 -21.21 -1.77
N SER A 230 -7.84 -22.19 -2.33
CA SER A 230 -6.43 -22.06 -2.71
C SER A 230 -6.23 -21.31 -4.02
N GLN A 231 -7.29 -21.12 -4.83
CA GLN A 231 -7.24 -20.43 -6.14
C GLN A 231 -6.14 -20.99 -7.05
N LEU A 232 -6.20 -22.30 -7.31
CA LEU A 232 -5.16 -22.98 -8.09
C LEU A 232 -5.07 -22.46 -9.52
N ASP A 233 -3.84 -22.40 -10.04
CA ASP A 233 -3.57 -22.16 -11.44
C ASP A 233 -3.61 -23.46 -12.29
N VAL A 234 -3.58 -23.30 -13.62
CA VAL A 234 -3.61 -24.44 -14.55
C VAL A 234 -2.44 -25.40 -14.34
N LYS A 235 -1.22 -24.90 -14.10
CA LYS A 235 -0.02 -25.73 -13.89
C LYS A 235 -0.09 -26.48 -12.57
N GLU A 236 -0.62 -25.86 -11.53
CA GLU A 236 -0.83 -26.49 -10.23
C GLU A 236 -1.83 -27.64 -10.34
N ILE A 237 -2.92 -27.47 -11.10
CA ILE A 237 -3.81 -28.60 -11.43
C ILE A 237 -3.05 -29.69 -12.18
N ASP A 238 -2.26 -29.36 -13.18
CA ASP A 238 -1.52 -30.35 -13.97
C ASP A 238 -0.53 -31.14 -13.08
N ILE A 239 0.15 -30.47 -12.16
CA ILE A 239 1.03 -31.09 -11.15
C ILE A 239 0.22 -32.03 -10.26
N LEU A 240 -0.89 -31.56 -9.70
CA LEU A 240 -1.73 -32.38 -8.82
C LEU A 240 -2.28 -33.61 -9.55
N ARG A 241 -2.76 -33.45 -10.79
CA ARG A 241 -3.21 -34.57 -11.62
C ARG A 241 -2.07 -35.52 -11.96
N GLY A 242 -0.87 -35.01 -12.21
CA GLY A 242 0.35 -35.81 -12.37
C GLY A 242 0.64 -36.68 -11.15
N VAL A 243 0.51 -36.13 -9.93
CA VAL A 243 0.64 -36.88 -8.67
C VAL A 243 -0.41 -37.99 -8.59
N LEU A 244 -1.67 -37.71 -8.93
CA LEU A 244 -2.74 -38.70 -8.93
C LEU A 244 -2.47 -39.83 -9.94
N THR A 245 -2.04 -39.49 -11.16
CA THR A 245 -1.68 -40.49 -12.18
C THR A 245 -0.52 -41.37 -11.73
N ALA A 246 0.50 -40.80 -11.10
CA ALA A 246 1.63 -41.57 -10.57
C ALA A 246 1.19 -42.56 -9.48
N ALA A 247 0.33 -42.13 -8.56
CA ALA A 247 -0.23 -42.98 -7.52
C ALA A 247 -1.02 -44.17 -8.11
N GLN A 248 -1.92 -43.90 -9.06
CA GLN A 248 -2.73 -44.94 -9.72
C GLN A 248 -1.88 -45.95 -10.51
N ARG A 249 -0.78 -45.49 -11.14
CA ARG A 249 0.14 -46.38 -11.86
C ARG A 249 0.79 -47.38 -10.92
N GLN A 250 1.19 -46.95 -9.72
CA GLN A 250 1.83 -47.82 -8.73
C GLN A 250 0.87 -48.93 -8.27
N THR A 251 -0.40 -48.61 -8.01
CA THR A 251 -1.42 -49.60 -7.65
C THR A 251 -1.57 -50.66 -8.73
N LYS A 252 -1.74 -50.26 -10.00
CA LYS A 252 -1.92 -51.21 -11.12
C LYS A 252 -0.74 -52.18 -11.27
N GLN A 253 0.48 -51.69 -11.05
CA GLN A 253 1.66 -52.55 -11.05
C GLN A 253 1.63 -53.57 -9.92
N LEU A 254 1.29 -53.14 -8.70
CA LEU A 254 1.15 -54.03 -7.54
C LEU A 254 0.07 -55.10 -7.76
N ASP A 255 -1.06 -54.75 -8.37
CA ASP A 255 -2.12 -55.71 -8.68
C ASP A 255 -1.69 -56.73 -9.74
N THR A 256 -0.96 -56.29 -10.75
CA THR A 256 -0.38 -57.18 -11.78
C THR A 256 0.60 -58.17 -11.15
N TYR A 257 1.48 -57.71 -10.26
CA TYR A 257 2.41 -58.58 -9.54
C TYR A 257 1.67 -59.58 -8.63
N ARG A 258 0.61 -59.14 -7.94
CA ARG A 258 -0.21 -60.01 -7.10
C ARG A 258 -0.91 -61.10 -7.91
N GLN A 259 -1.47 -60.77 -9.07
CA GLN A 259 -2.12 -61.74 -9.97
C GLN A 259 -1.14 -62.75 -10.56
N GLN A 260 0.05 -62.30 -10.97
CA GLN A 260 1.11 -63.21 -11.45
C GLN A 260 1.56 -64.17 -10.34
N ALA A 261 1.77 -63.66 -9.11
CA ALA A 261 2.18 -64.48 -7.98
C ALA A 261 1.11 -65.49 -7.51
N SER A 262 -0.18 -65.21 -7.70
CA SER A 262 -1.26 -66.18 -7.43
C SER A 262 -1.32 -67.28 -8.48
N LEU A 263 -1.17 -66.96 -9.76
CA LEU A 263 -1.17 -67.95 -10.85
C LEU A 263 0.01 -68.92 -10.73
N SER A 264 1.21 -68.44 -10.36
CA SER A 264 2.38 -69.29 -10.14
C SER A 264 2.23 -70.26 -8.95
N LYS A 265 1.34 -69.95 -7.99
CA LYS A 265 1.05 -70.81 -6.83
C LYS A 265 -0.02 -71.86 -7.11
N GLU A 266 -0.86 -71.66 -8.12
CA GLU A 266 -1.87 -72.65 -8.54
C GLU A 266 -1.28 -73.70 -9.50
N GLU A 267 -0.15 -73.40 -10.15
CA GLU A 267 0.57 -74.30 -11.05
C GLU A 267 1.65 -75.17 -10.34
N SER A 268 1.85 -74.99 -9.03
CA SER A 268 2.80 -75.76 -8.19
C SER A 268 2.07 -76.66 -7.20
#